data_AF-A0A800M655-F1
#
_entry.id   AF-A0A800M655-F1
#
_cell.length_a   1.000
_cell.length_b   1.000
_cell.length_c   1.000
_cell.angle_alpha   90.00
_cell.angle_beta   90.00
_cell.angle_gamma   90.00
#
_symmetry.space_group_name_H-M   'P 1'
#
loop_
_entity.id
_entity.type
_entity.pdbx_description
1 polymer ?
#
loop_
_entity_poly.entity_id
_entity_poly.type
_entity_poly.pdbx_seq_one_letter_code
_entity_poly.pdbx_strand_id
1 'polypeptide(L)'
;PEQLNVKKLRNRIENNKISELILATNPTVKGEATALYLQQEFAGKISTITRLACGIPAGGDLEYVDDVTLMEAFYGRHTIKN
;
A
#
# COMPACT_ATOMS: atom_id res chain seq x y z
N PRO A 1 16.34 3.85 5.66
CA PRO A 1 15.58 3.03 6.63
C PRO A 1 15.58 3.61 8.05
N GLU A 2 16.72 4.09 8.55
CA GLU A 2 16.84 4.64 9.91
C GLU A 2 16.04 5.94 10.15
N GLN A 3 15.76 6.73 9.10
CA GLN A 3 14.88 7.90 9.17
C GLN A 3 13.38 7.55 9.15
N LEU A 4 13.03 6.33 8.76
CA LEU A 4 11.67 5.83 8.89
C LEU A 4 11.50 5.44 10.36
N ASN A 5 10.47 5.98 11.03
CA ASN A 5 10.16 5.72 12.44
C ASN A 5 9.64 4.27 12.69
N VAL A 6 10.21 3.29 11.99
CA VAL A 6 9.86 1.86 12.00
C VAL A 6 10.02 1.28 13.39
N LYS A 7 10.97 1.78 14.20
CA LYS A 7 11.11 1.37 15.61
C LYS A 7 9.82 1.61 16.41
N LYS A 8 9.16 2.77 16.23
CA LYS A 8 7.87 3.05 16.90
C LYS A 8 6.76 2.14 16.38
N LEU A 9 6.75 1.88 15.07
CA LEU A 9 5.79 0.97 14.46
C LEU A 9 5.96 -0.47 14.97
N ARG A 10 7.20 -0.95 15.08
CA ARG A 10 7.53 -2.26 15.64
C ARG A 10 7.02 -2.38 17.07
N ASN A 11 7.35 -1.41 17.93
CA ASN A 11 6.85 -1.39 19.31
C ASN A 11 5.31 -1.39 19.36
N ARG A 12 4.63 -0.69 18.44
CA ARG A 12 3.17 -0.69 18.40
C ARG A 12 2.61 -2.05 18.01
N ILE A 13 3.22 -2.75 17.07
CA ILE A 13 2.79 -4.08 16.62
C ILE A 13 3.09 -5.14 17.69
N GLU A 14 4.23 -5.08 18.37
CA GLU A 14 4.57 -6.04 19.42
C GLU A 14 3.69 -5.90 20.67
N ASN A 15 3.33 -4.65 21.03
CA ASN A 15 2.53 -4.39 22.22
C ASN A 15 1.01 -4.50 22.01
N ASN A 16 0.54 -4.71 20.78
CA ASN A 16 -0.88 -4.78 20.46
C ASN A 16 -1.18 -5.98 19.57
N LYS A 17 -2.36 -6.60 19.73
CA LYS A 17 -2.83 -7.61 18.78
C LYS A 17 -3.43 -6.92 17.55
N ILE A 18 -2.61 -6.69 16.54
CA ILE A 18 -3.02 -6.09 15.27
C ILE A 18 -3.47 -7.19 14.30
N SER A 19 -4.70 -7.10 13.81
CA SER A 19 -5.25 -8.03 12.80
C SER A 19 -4.92 -7.61 11.35
N GLU A 20 -4.68 -6.31 11.12
CA GLU A 20 -4.38 -5.78 9.80
C GLU A 20 -3.42 -4.59 9.85
N LEU A 21 -2.46 -4.57 8.93
CA LEU A 21 -1.61 -3.42 8.64
C LEU A 21 -1.94 -2.89 7.23
N ILE A 22 -2.56 -1.71 7.17
CA ILE A 22 -2.87 -1.02 5.91
C ILE A 22 -1.71 -0.08 5.57
N LEU A 23 -1.03 -0.33 4.45
CA LEU A 23 0.06 0.48 3.94
C LEU A 23 -0.51 1.63 3.09
N ALA A 24 -0.43 2.84 3.65
CA ALA A 24 -0.95 4.08 3.05
C ALA A 24 0.18 5.08 2.71
N THR A 25 1.36 4.59 2.33
CA THR A 25 2.43 5.44 1.80
C THR A 25 2.02 6.05 0.45
N ASN A 26 2.63 7.17 0.06
CA ASN A 26 2.33 7.81 -1.23
C ASN A 26 2.62 6.84 -2.40
N PRO A 27 1.80 6.81 -3.47
CA PRO A 27 2.01 5.97 -4.64
C PRO A 27 3.11 6.53 -5.54
N THR A 28 4.33 6.50 -5.01
CA THR A 28 5.56 6.99 -5.64
C THR A 28 6.62 5.91 -5.50
N VAL A 29 7.65 5.90 -6.35
CA VAL A 29 8.73 4.91 -6.28
C VAL A 29 9.29 4.73 -4.86
N LYS A 30 9.52 5.83 -4.14
CA LYS A 30 10.00 5.80 -2.75
C LYS A 30 8.95 5.24 -1.77
N GLY A 31 7.69 5.60 -1.96
CA GLY A 31 6.59 5.11 -1.12
C GLY A 31 6.29 3.63 -1.35
N GLU A 32 6.42 3.14 -2.58
CA GLU A 32 6.31 1.72 -2.93
C GLU A 32 7.48 0.92 -2.36
N ALA A 33 8.71 1.40 -2.51
CA ALA A 33 9.87 0.78 -1.86
C ALA A 33 9.71 0.71 -0.33
N THR A 34 9.10 1.74 0.27
CA THR A 34 8.79 1.76 1.70
C THR A 34 7.69 0.76 2.05
N ALA A 35 6.62 0.67 1.26
CA ALA A 35 5.54 -0.30 1.47
C ALA A 35 6.07 -1.74 1.40
N LEU A 36 6.86 -2.05 0.37
CA LEU A 36 7.48 -3.36 0.19
C LEU A 36 8.39 -3.72 1.37
N TYR A 37 9.22 -2.77 1.82
CA TYR A 37 10.06 -2.96 3.00
C TYR A 37 9.23 -3.29 4.25
N LEU A 38 8.15 -2.55 4.50
CA LEU A 38 7.27 -2.80 5.66
C LEU A 38 6.53 -4.13 5.56
N GLN A 39 6.08 -4.50 4.36
CA GLN A 39 5.46 -5.80 4.10
C GLN A 39 6.41 -6.94 4.45
N GLN A 40 7.67 -6.86 4.02
CA GLN A 40 8.70 -7.86 4.32
C GLN A 40 9.07 -7.89 5.82
N GLU A 41 9.22 -6.72 6.46
CA GLU A 41 9.56 -6.59 7.88
C GLU A 41 8.52 -7.21 8.82
N PHE A 42 7.23 -7.15 8.44
CA PHE A 42 6.10 -7.64 9.24
C PHE A 42 5.44 -8.90 8.70
N ALA A 43 5.99 -9.50 7.64
CA ALA A 43 5.54 -10.78 7.11
C ALA A 43 5.52 -11.84 8.23
N GLY A 44 4.39 -12.54 8.37
CA GLY A 44 4.18 -13.56 9.40
C GLY A 44 3.97 -13.04 10.83
N LYS A 45 4.16 -11.74 11.10
CA LYS A 45 3.86 -11.12 12.41
C LYS A 45 2.44 -10.58 12.49
N ILE A 46 1.86 -10.21 11.35
CA ILE A 46 0.48 -9.73 11.20
C ILE A 46 -0.21 -10.63 10.19
N SER A 47 -1.44 -11.04 10.49
CA SER A 47 -2.20 -11.96 9.63
C SER A 47 -2.52 -11.36 8.26
N THR A 48 -2.76 -10.04 8.22
CA THR A 48 -3.18 -9.34 7.00
C THR A 48 -2.36 -8.07 6.81
N ILE A 49 -1.74 -7.92 5.64
CA ILE A 49 -1.07 -6.68 5.23
C ILE A 49 -1.67 -6.30 3.88
N THR A 50 -2.23 -5.09 3.80
CA THR A 50 -2.92 -4.58 2.61
C THR A 50 -2.32 -3.26 2.15
N ARG A 51 -2.56 -2.92 0.88
CA ARG A 51 -2.13 -1.66 0.27
C ARG A 51 -3.39 -0.92 -0.20
N LEU A 52 -3.44 0.39 -0.01
CA LEU A 52 -4.50 1.20 -0.61
C LEU A 52 -4.46 1.08 -2.13
N ALA A 53 -5.64 0.99 -2.74
CA ALA A 53 -5.76 0.93 -4.19
C ALA A 53 -5.15 2.19 -4.83
N CYS A 54 -4.47 1.99 -5.96
CA CYS A 54 -3.92 3.06 -6.79
C CYS A 54 -4.48 2.90 -8.21
N GLY A 55 -4.77 4.02 -8.87
CA GLY A 55 -5.38 4.02 -10.20
C GLY A 55 -6.18 5.30 -10.45
N ILE A 56 -7.14 5.19 -11.36
CA ILE A 56 -7.94 6.33 -11.84
C ILE A 56 -8.87 6.83 -10.71
N PRO A 57 -8.88 8.14 -10.41
CA PRO A 57 -9.78 8.70 -9.41
C PRO A 57 -11.24 8.61 -9.87
N ALA A 58 -12.15 8.42 -8.92
CA ALA A 58 -13.59 8.43 -9.22
C ALA A 58 -14.00 9.79 -9.81
N GLY A 59 -14.76 9.75 -10.91
CA GLY A 59 -15.20 10.94 -11.64
C GLY A 59 -14.12 11.60 -12.51
N GLY A 60 -12.94 11.00 -12.66
CA GLY A 60 -11.95 11.41 -13.65
C GLY A 60 -12.25 10.84 -15.04
N ASP A 61 -11.93 11.60 -16.08
CA ASP A 61 -12.07 11.13 -17.47
C ASP A 61 -10.79 10.45 -17.94
N LEU A 62 -10.94 9.27 -18.57
CA LEU A 62 -9.82 8.46 -19.07
C LEU A 62 -8.91 9.23 -20.03
N GLU A 63 -9.45 10.17 -20.80
CA GLU A 63 -8.73 11.00 -21.78
C GLU A 63 -7.65 11.88 -21.13
N TYR A 64 -7.76 12.18 -19.84
CA TYR A 64 -6.83 13.03 -19.10
C TYR A 64 -5.96 12.26 -18.11
N VAL A 65 -6.03 10.93 -18.11
CA VAL A 65 -5.23 10.07 -17.23
C VAL A 65 -3.84 9.89 -17.83
N ASP A 66 -2.80 10.07 -17.01
CA ASP A 66 -1.42 9.79 -17.41
C ASP A 66 -1.13 8.28 -17.49
N ASP A 67 -0.13 7.91 -18.28
CA ASP A 67 0.23 6.50 -18.54
C ASP A 67 0.54 5.71 -17.26
N VAL A 68 1.13 6.36 -16.23
CA VAL A 68 1.48 5.69 -14.97
C VAL A 68 0.22 5.36 -14.18
N THR A 69 -0.68 6.33 -14.05
CA THR A 69 -1.98 6.12 -13.39
C THR A 69 -2.82 5.06 -14.11
N LEU A 70 -2.80 5.06 -15.44
CA LEU A 70 -3.49 4.06 -16.25
C LEU A 70 -2.91 2.66 -16.03
N MET A 71 -1.58 2.54 -16.05
CA MET A 71 -0.85 1.30 -15.77
C MET A 71 -1.19 0.75 -14.38
N GLU A 72 -1.18 1.59 -13.34
CA GLU A 72 -1.57 1.19 -11.97
C GLU A 72 -3.03 0.70 -11.91
N ALA A 73 -3.96 1.39 -12.59
CA ALA A 73 -5.35 0.95 -12.68
C ALA A 73 -5.50 -0.42 -13.37
N PHE A 74 -4.69 -0.67 -14.41
CA PHE A 74 -4.66 -1.97 -15.10
C PHE A 74 -4.09 -3.09 -14.23
N TYR A 75 -3.05 -2.83 -13.43
CA TYR A 75 -2.51 -3.80 -12.47
C TYR A 75 -3.49 -4.08 -11.34
N GLY A 76 -4.16 -3.05 -10.82
CA GLY A 76 -5.16 -3.14 -9.76
C GLY A 76 -6.55 -3.60 -10.23
N ARG A 77 -6.72 -3.94 -11.51
CA ARG A 77 -8.01 -4.37 -12.04
C ARG A 77 -8.49 -5.63 -11.32
N HIS A 78 -9.78 -5.65 -10.98
CA HIS A 78 -10.41 -6.77 -10.31
C HIS A 78 -11.60 -7.25 -11.13
N THR A 79 -11.92 -8.52 -11.01
CA THR A 79 -13.13 -9.08 -11.63
C THR A 79 -14.36 -8.49 -10.93
N ILE A 80 -15.33 -8.07 -11.72
CA ILE A 80 -16.64 -7.67 -11.21
C ILE A 80 -17.33 -8.93 -10.67
N LYS A 81 -17.67 -8.92 -9.38
CA LYS A 81 -18.47 -9.98 -8.76
C LYS A 81 -19.94 -9.62 -8.93
N ASN A 82 -20.72 -10.53 -9.53
CA ASN A 82 -22.18 -10.46 -9.58
C ASN A 82 -22.80 -10.75 -8.21
#